data_AF-A8PD62-F1
#
_entry.id   AF-A8PD62-F1
#
_cell.length_a   1.000
_cell.length_b   1.000
_cell.length_c   1.000
_cell.angle_alpha   90.00
_cell.angle_beta   90.00
_cell.angle_gamma   90.00
#
_symmetry.space_group_name_H-M   'P 1'
#
loop_
_entity.id
_entity.type
_entity.pdbx_description
1 polymer ?
#
loop_
_entity_poly.entity_id
_entity_poly.type
_entity_poly.pdbx_seq_one_letter_code
_entity_poly.pdbx_strand_id
1 'polypeptide(L)'
;MTKKNLSERAKRSPRYLYTTYRTECEEAFPATFEFTDERTKYGLPVKPLYKPDIGVTIPVPMYYAGFVVSGQWLSNWNYRHRCSGRDTIAAAAVVQWRKMDKPTPLLTPRVHPWPTGDSVIYFVSHPADRKELKYLYDHRDTVLEAFLEVIDFSPEEKDIIRTKLFKWHRLMPTTISELDLDEPLPVDKCLQYTGPEPQFESDSEYESGSEYESDSG
;
A
#
# COMPACT_ATOMS: atom_id res chain seq x y z
N MET A 1 -36.19 -19.99 7.86
CA MET A 1 -34.93 -19.24 7.60
C MET A 1 -34.23 -19.88 6.42
N THR A 2 -34.38 -19.31 5.23
CA THR A 2 -33.84 -19.84 3.98
C THR A 2 -32.38 -19.42 3.87
N LYS A 3 -31.44 -20.38 3.95
CA LYS A 3 -30.03 -20.13 3.60
C LYS A 3 -30.01 -19.68 2.15
N LYS A 4 -29.75 -18.39 1.89
CA LYS A 4 -29.59 -17.88 0.53
C LYS A 4 -28.38 -18.57 -0.10
N ASN A 5 -28.59 -19.21 -1.24
CA ASN A 5 -27.52 -19.80 -2.04
C ASN A 5 -26.63 -18.66 -2.57
N LEU A 6 -25.47 -18.48 -1.93
CA LEU A 6 -24.40 -17.62 -2.44
C LEU A 6 -24.02 -18.06 -3.86
N SER A 7 -23.77 -17.09 -4.74
CA SER A 7 -23.37 -17.37 -6.12
C SER A 7 -22.03 -18.14 -6.13
N GLU A 8 -21.82 -19.02 -7.11
CA GLU A 8 -20.53 -19.71 -7.28
C GLU A 8 -19.38 -18.73 -7.54
N ARG A 9 -19.68 -17.52 -8.06
CA ARG A 9 -18.72 -16.43 -8.22
C ARG A 9 -18.31 -15.84 -6.86
N ALA A 10 -19.28 -15.59 -5.98
CA ALA A 10 -19.06 -15.11 -4.62
C ALA A 10 -18.14 -16.06 -3.84
N LYS A 11 -18.39 -17.37 -3.93
CA LYS A 11 -17.57 -18.40 -3.27
C LYS A 11 -16.11 -18.42 -3.73
N ARG A 12 -15.80 -17.83 -4.89
CA ARG A 12 -14.47 -17.80 -5.49
C ARG A 12 -13.79 -16.44 -5.39
N SER A 13 -14.46 -15.40 -4.86
CA SER A 13 -13.83 -14.10 -4.69
C SER A 13 -12.71 -14.19 -3.64
N PRO A 14 -11.55 -13.51 -3.84
CA PRO A 14 -10.47 -13.53 -2.85
C PRO A 14 -10.95 -13.14 -1.45
N ARG A 15 -11.86 -12.16 -1.37
CA ARG A 15 -12.47 -11.72 -0.12
C ARG A 15 -13.25 -12.83 0.58
N TYR A 16 -14.16 -13.52 -0.13
CA TYR A 16 -14.90 -14.63 0.45
C TYR A 16 -13.94 -15.71 0.96
N LEU A 17 -12.92 -16.03 0.16
CA LEU A 17 -11.91 -17.03 0.51
C LEU A 17 -11.11 -16.63 1.75
N TYR A 18 -10.59 -15.40 1.81
CA TYR A 18 -9.87 -14.91 3.00
C TYR A 18 -10.75 -14.85 4.24
N THR A 19 -12.03 -14.51 4.09
CA THR A 19 -12.93 -14.41 5.23
C THR A 19 -13.50 -15.76 5.67
N THR A 20 -13.52 -16.76 4.80
CA THR A 20 -14.00 -18.13 5.10
C THR A 20 -12.88 -18.99 5.65
N TYR A 21 -11.68 -18.89 5.07
CA TYR A 21 -10.48 -19.65 5.43
C TYR A 21 -9.47 -18.78 6.19
N ARG A 22 -9.98 -17.93 7.09
CA ARG A 22 -9.17 -16.90 7.74
C ARG A 22 -7.98 -17.50 8.48
N THR A 23 -8.20 -18.54 9.27
CA THR A 23 -7.15 -19.19 10.05
C THR A 23 -6.07 -19.77 9.15
N GLU A 24 -6.46 -20.50 8.11
CA GLU A 24 -5.49 -21.08 7.16
C GLU A 24 -4.75 -20.01 6.37
N CYS A 25 -5.40 -18.89 6.06
CA CYS A 25 -4.75 -17.74 5.41
C CYS A 25 -3.80 -17.01 6.36
N GLU A 26 -4.12 -16.92 7.66
CA GLU A 26 -3.23 -16.35 8.68
C GLU A 26 -2.00 -17.23 8.92
N GLU A 27 -2.15 -18.54 8.84
CA GLU A 27 -1.04 -19.50 8.91
C GLU A 27 -0.17 -19.50 7.63
N ALA A 28 -0.80 -19.48 6.45
CA ALA A 28 -0.09 -19.55 5.17
C ALA A 28 0.56 -18.21 4.76
N PHE A 29 -0.06 -17.09 5.14
CA PHE A 29 0.38 -15.76 4.75
C PHE A 29 0.76 -14.94 6.00
N PRO A 30 2.05 -14.87 6.37
CA PRO A 30 2.46 -14.14 7.56
C PRO A 30 2.07 -12.66 7.47
N ALA A 31 1.70 -12.05 8.59
CA ALA A 31 1.30 -10.65 8.64
C ALA A 31 2.43 -9.69 8.24
N THR A 32 3.68 -10.04 8.60
CA THR A 32 4.88 -9.34 8.17
C THR A 32 6.04 -10.30 7.94
N PHE A 33 7.04 -9.89 7.15
CA PHE A 33 8.33 -10.58 7.06
C PHE A 33 9.47 -9.60 6.73
N GLU A 34 10.68 -9.98 7.10
CA GLU A 34 11.89 -9.17 6.96
C GLU A 34 12.46 -9.19 5.52
N PHE A 35 13.24 -8.18 5.17
CA PHE A 35 14.01 -8.11 3.92
C PHE A 35 15.32 -8.92 3.95
N THR A 36 15.56 -9.70 5.01
CA THR A 36 16.79 -10.50 5.15
C THR A 36 16.72 -11.85 4.43
N ASP A 37 15.54 -12.26 3.97
CA ASP A 37 15.39 -13.49 3.20
C ASP A 37 15.77 -13.25 1.74
N GLU A 38 16.88 -13.82 1.27
CA GLU A 38 17.30 -13.74 -0.16
C GLU A 38 16.19 -14.17 -1.12
N ARG A 39 15.24 -15.01 -0.68
CA ARG A 39 14.08 -15.38 -1.49
C ARG A 39 13.24 -14.18 -1.88
N THR A 40 13.18 -13.13 -1.05
CA THR A 40 12.44 -11.89 -1.29
C THR A 40 13.01 -11.05 -2.44
N LYS A 41 14.26 -11.30 -2.84
CA LYS A 41 14.95 -10.54 -3.90
C LYS A 41 14.26 -10.59 -5.26
N TYR A 42 13.60 -11.72 -5.57
CA TYR A 42 12.98 -11.96 -6.87
C TYR A 42 11.46 -12.21 -6.81
N GLY A 43 10.89 -12.24 -5.61
CA GLY A 43 9.48 -12.50 -5.36
C GLY A 43 9.22 -12.81 -3.89
N LEU A 44 7.98 -12.81 -3.44
CA LEU A 44 7.71 -13.08 -2.03
C LEU A 44 7.92 -14.56 -1.67
N PRO A 45 8.31 -14.88 -0.43
CA PRO A 45 8.50 -16.26 0.05
C PRO A 45 7.16 -16.97 0.36
N VAL A 46 6.05 -16.50 -0.20
CA VAL A 46 4.70 -17.04 -0.02
C VAL A 46 4.16 -17.56 -1.35
N LYS A 47 3.36 -18.62 -1.28
CA LYS A 47 2.74 -19.24 -2.45
C LYS A 47 1.22 -19.27 -2.27
N PRO A 48 0.44 -19.24 -3.37
CA PRO A 48 -1.01 -19.43 -3.29
C PRO A 48 -1.36 -20.70 -2.52
N LEU A 49 -2.41 -20.63 -1.71
CA LEU A 49 -2.87 -21.74 -0.86
C LEU A 49 -3.93 -22.55 -1.61
N TYR A 50 -3.65 -23.83 -1.90
CA TYR A 50 -4.60 -24.72 -2.53
C TYR A 50 -5.45 -25.48 -1.50
N LYS A 51 -6.78 -25.42 -1.66
CA LYS A 51 -7.78 -26.12 -0.83
C LYS A 51 -8.41 -27.26 -1.65
N PRO A 52 -7.87 -28.49 -1.58
CA PRO A 52 -8.28 -29.59 -2.45
C PRO A 52 -9.70 -30.06 -2.19
N ASP A 53 -10.19 -29.90 -0.96
CA ASP A 53 -11.54 -30.23 -0.50
C ASP A 53 -12.64 -29.47 -1.25
N ILE A 54 -12.34 -28.26 -1.74
CA ILE A 54 -13.26 -27.43 -2.51
C ILE A 54 -12.73 -27.09 -3.92
N GLY A 55 -11.54 -27.60 -4.28
CA GLY A 55 -10.92 -27.37 -5.58
C GLY A 55 -10.57 -25.90 -5.86
N VAL A 56 -10.27 -25.10 -4.83
CA VAL A 56 -9.99 -23.65 -4.97
C VAL A 56 -8.56 -23.31 -4.60
N THR A 57 -7.94 -22.39 -5.33
CA THR A 57 -6.66 -21.77 -4.97
C THR A 57 -6.91 -20.37 -4.44
N ILE A 58 -6.53 -20.13 -3.19
CA ILE A 58 -6.54 -18.80 -2.57
C ILE A 58 -5.27 -18.08 -3.01
N PRO A 59 -5.38 -16.90 -3.66
CA PRO A 59 -4.22 -16.16 -4.13
C PRO A 59 -3.36 -15.65 -2.96
N VAL A 60 -2.12 -15.25 -3.27
CA VAL A 60 -1.28 -14.52 -2.33
C VAL A 60 -1.89 -13.13 -2.08
N PRO A 61 -1.98 -12.66 -0.83
CA PRO A 61 -2.50 -11.32 -0.53
C PRO A 61 -1.53 -10.23 -1.01
N MET A 62 -2.01 -8.99 -1.01
CA MET A 62 -1.14 -7.87 -1.33
C MET A 62 -0.14 -7.67 -0.18
N TYR A 63 1.09 -7.37 -0.52
CA TYR A 63 2.11 -7.00 0.47
C TYR A 63 2.74 -5.68 0.09
N TYR A 64 3.01 -4.85 1.09
CA TYR A 64 3.66 -3.56 0.93
C TYR A 64 5.01 -3.54 1.62
N ALA A 65 6.06 -3.23 0.87
CA ALA A 65 7.40 -3.04 1.38
C ALA A 65 7.53 -1.62 1.97
N GLY A 66 7.44 -1.50 3.29
CA GLY A 66 7.29 -0.20 3.93
C GLY A 66 7.18 -0.26 5.45
N PHE A 67 6.58 0.77 6.02
CA PHE A 67 6.31 0.86 7.46
C PHE A 67 4.97 1.56 7.72
N VAL A 68 4.37 1.24 8.85
CA VAL A 68 3.07 1.79 9.25
C VAL A 68 3.26 3.05 10.08
N VAL A 69 2.48 4.08 9.79
CA VAL A 69 2.33 5.30 10.59
C VAL A 69 0.87 5.43 11.02
N SER A 70 0.64 6.02 12.19
CA SER A 70 -0.74 6.24 12.62
C SER A 70 -1.44 7.28 11.75
N GLY A 71 -2.76 7.13 11.55
CA GLY A 71 -3.55 8.12 10.80
C GLY A 71 -3.47 9.51 11.44
N GLN A 72 -3.37 9.58 12.77
CA GLN A 72 -3.16 10.83 13.51
C GLN A 72 -1.81 11.48 13.17
N TRP A 73 -0.73 10.69 13.11
CA TRP A 73 0.59 11.19 12.76
C TRP A 73 0.57 11.81 11.35
N LEU A 74 -0.01 11.09 10.38
CA LEU A 74 -0.10 11.57 8.99
C LEU A 74 -0.96 12.85 8.89
N SER A 75 -2.08 12.90 9.62
CA SER A 75 -2.95 14.07 9.69
C SER A 75 -2.21 15.29 10.27
N ASN A 76 -1.46 15.10 11.36
CA ASN A 76 -0.66 16.15 11.98
C ASN A 76 0.49 16.60 11.08
N TRP A 77 1.11 15.69 10.35
CA TRP A 77 2.14 16.00 9.36
C TRP A 77 1.56 16.88 8.25
N ASN A 78 0.44 16.47 7.65
CA ASN A 78 -0.27 17.24 6.63
C ASN A 78 -0.64 18.64 7.08
N TYR A 79 -1.16 18.77 8.31
CA TYR A 79 -1.52 20.06 8.89
C TYR A 79 -0.29 21.00 9.01
N ARG A 80 0.83 20.49 9.54
CA ARG A 80 2.08 21.27 9.70
C ARG A 80 2.65 21.76 8.38
N HIS A 81 2.53 20.95 7.32
CA HIS A 81 3.08 21.27 6.00
C HIS A 81 2.07 21.91 5.03
N ARG A 82 0.85 22.22 5.51
CA ARG A 82 -0.23 22.81 4.71
C ARG A 82 -0.54 21.98 3.46
N CYS A 83 -0.49 20.66 3.59
CA CYS A 83 -0.80 19.73 2.51
C CYS A 83 -2.20 19.14 2.69
N SER A 84 -2.91 18.92 1.58
CA SER A 84 -4.18 18.19 1.52
C SER A 84 -4.02 16.94 0.67
N GLY A 85 -4.40 15.77 1.21
CA GLY A 85 -4.30 14.48 0.51
C GLY A 85 -3.46 13.45 1.25
N ARG A 86 -3.54 12.19 0.80
CA ARG A 86 -2.85 11.05 1.43
C ARG A 86 -1.42 10.89 0.93
N ASP A 87 -1.18 11.14 -0.35
CA ASP A 87 0.12 11.00 -1.01
C ASP A 87 1.01 12.26 -0.93
N THR A 88 0.58 13.26 -0.17
CA THR A 88 1.29 14.53 0.01
C THR A 88 2.68 14.35 0.61
N ILE A 89 2.84 13.43 1.56
CA ILE A 89 4.14 13.11 2.16
C ILE A 89 5.09 12.50 1.12
N ALA A 90 4.56 11.65 0.24
CA ALA A 90 5.34 11.07 -0.85
C ALA A 90 5.75 12.13 -1.88
N ALA A 91 4.81 13.00 -2.27
CA ALA A 91 5.09 14.11 -3.17
C ALA A 91 6.12 15.08 -2.58
N ALA A 92 6.02 15.41 -1.30
CA ALA A 92 6.96 16.28 -0.61
C ALA A 92 8.38 15.69 -0.60
N ALA A 93 8.51 14.38 -0.33
CA ALA A 93 9.81 13.70 -0.39
C ALA A 93 10.45 13.84 -1.78
N VAL A 94 9.68 13.59 -2.86
CA VAL A 94 10.17 13.72 -4.25
C VAL A 94 10.63 15.15 -4.56
N VAL A 95 9.88 16.16 -4.12
CA VAL A 95 10.26 17.57 -4.32
C VAL A 95 11.57 17.89 -3.61
N GLN A 96 11.76 17.43 -2.37
CA GLN A 96 12.99 17.68 -1.62
C GLN A 96 14.19 16.95 -2.21
N TRP A 97 14.02 15.70 -2.66
CA TRP A 97 15.09 14.97 -3.34
C TRP A 97 15.59 15.68 -4.60
N ARG A 98 14.69 16.22 -5.41
CA ARG A 98 15.05 17.02 -6.59
C ARG A 98 15.87 18.26 -6.24
N LYS A 99 15.64 18.86 -5.07
CA LYS A 99 16.41 20.04 -4.60
C LYS A 99 17.81 19.69 -4.11
N MET A 100 18.04 18.46 -3.69
CA MET A 100 19.32 18.02 -3.12
C MET A 100 20.35 17.57 -4.17
N ASP A 101 20.03 17.64 -5.47
CA ASP A 101 20.87 17.19 -6.59
C ASP A 101 21.45 15.78 -6.41
N LYS A 102 20.77 14.94 -5.61
CA LYS A 102 21.20 13.55 -5.39
C LYS A 102 20.92 12.74 -6.66
N PRO A 103 21.87 11.91 -7.14
CA PRO A 103 21.63 11.05 -8.29
C PRO A 103 20.39 10.20 -8.01
N THR A 104 19.49 10.12 -8.97
CA THR A 104 18.22 9.39 -8.85
C THR A 104 18.52 7.90 -8.97
N PRO A 105 18.40 7.16 -7.86
CA PRO A 105 17.67 5.92 -8.00
C PRO A 105 16.75 5.77 -6.79
N LEU A 106 15.68 6.57 -6.78
CA LEU A 106 14.73 6.60 -5.68
C LEU A 106 13.44 5.96 -6.14
N LEU A 107 13.07 4.86 -5.48
CA LEU A 107 11.71 4.37 -5.56
C LEU A 107 10.83 5.42 -4.90
N THR A 108 9.88 5.95 -5.66
CA THR A 108 8.94 6.95 -5.13
C THR A 108 8.09 6.28 -4.05
N PRO A 109 8.09 6.79 -2.82
CA PRO A 109 7.20 6.28 -1.79
C PRO A 109 5.75 6.51 -2.19
N ARG A 110 4.85 5.72 -1.64
CA ARG A 110 3.40 5.82 -1.80
C ARG A 110 2.75 5.62 -0.44
N VAL A 111 1.51 6.10 -0.30
CA VAL A 111 0.74 5.90 0.92
C VAL A 111 -0.47 5.05 0.60
N HIS A 112 -0.74 4.06 1.45
CA HIS A 112 -1.97 3.28 1.37
C HIS A 112 -2.69 3.31 2.72
N PRO A 113 -4.01 3.60 2.75
CA PRO A 113 -4.77 3.54 3.99
C PRO A 113 -4.80 2.11 4.53
N TRP A 114 -4.68 1.97 5.83
CA TRP A 114 -4.81 0.67 6.49
C TRP A 114 -6.22 0.50 7.05
N PRO A 115 -6.78 -0.73 7.08
CA PRO A 115 -8.11 -0.97 7.63
C PRO A 115 -8.28 -0.54 9.10
N THR A 116 -7.19 -0.37 9.85
CA THR A 116 -7.20 0.10 11.25
C THR A 116 -7.36 1.61 11.39
N GLY A 117 -7.38 2.37 10.29
CA GLY A 117 -7.29 3.83 10.28
C GLY A 117 -5.85 4.35 10.27
N ASP A 118 -4.86 3.46 10.26
CA ASP A 118 -3.45 3.80 10.06
C ASP A 118 -3.15 3.98 8.56
N SER A 119 -1.89 4.21 8.22
CA SER A 119 -1.42 4.25 6.83
C SER A 119 -0.09 3.54 6.70
N VAL A 120 0.11 2.81 5.61
CA VAL A 120 1.42 2.27 5.25
C VAL A 120 2.09 3.21 4.26
N ILE A 121 3.31 3.64 4.59
CA ILE A 121 4.22 4.30 3.66
C ILE A 121 5.07 3.19 3.04
N TYR A 122 4.98 3.01 1.73
CA TYR A 122 5.61 1.88 1.03
C TYR A 122 6.32 2.30 -0.24
N PHE A 123 7.27 1.49 -0.68
CA PHE A 123 8.11 1.75 -1.85
C PHE A 123 7.83 0.76 -2.99
N VAL A 124 7.42 -0.45 -2.65
CA VAL A 124 7.07 -1.52 -3.58
C VAL A 124 5.87 -2.27 -3.03
N SER A 125 4.94 -2.71 -3.88
CA SER A 125 3.86 -3.62 -3.51
C SER A 125 3.97 -4.94 -4.29
N HIS A 126 3.45 -6.05 -3.79
CA HIS A 126 3.28 -7.26 -4.60
C HIS A 126 1.89 -7.25 -5.23
N PRO A 127 1.76 -7.44 -6.56
CA PRO A 127 2.76 -7.90 -7.52
C PRO A 127 3.50 -6.79 -8.31
N ALA A 128 4.62 -6.29 -7.78
CA ALA A 128 5.51 -5.36 -8.51
C ALA A 128 6.41 -6.08 -9.53
N ASP A 129 7.00 -5.26 -10.40
CA ASP A 129 8.01 -5.70 -11.36
C ASP A 129 9.24 -6.28 -10.64
N ARG A 130 9.82 -7.34 -11.22
CA ARG A 130 11.00 -8.02 -10.65
C ARG A 130 12.20 -7.10 -10.54
N LYS A 131 12.34 -6.08 -11.41
CA LYS A 131 13.43 -5.11 -11.35
C LYS A 131 13.26 -4.19 -10.16
N GLU A 132 12.05 -3.71 -9.87
CA GLU A 132 11.76 -2.87 -8.70
C GLU A 132 12.00 -3.64 -7.39
N LEU A 133 11.57 -4.90 -7.32
CA LEU A 133 11.83 -5.77 -6.17
C LEU A 133 13.33 -5.98 -5.93
N LYS A 134 14.06 -6.36 -6.99
CA LYS A 134 15.51 -6.54 -6.91
C LYS A 134 16.20 -5.24 -6.52
N TYR A 135 15.77 -4.12 -7.10
CA TYR A 135 16.32 -2.79 -6.83
C TYR A 135 16.12 -2.40 -5.36
N LEU A 136 14.90 -2.54 -4.83
CA LEU A 136 14.64 -2.27 -3.41
C LEU A 136 15.46 -3.19 -2.50
N TYR A 137 15.63 -4.46 -2.86
CA TYR A 137 16.43 -5.39 -2.07
C TYR A 137 17.91 -4.97 -2.02
N ASP A 138 18.50 -4.66 -3.19
CA ASP A 138 19.92 -4.28 -3.30
C ASP A 138 20.22 -2.88 -2.71
N HIS A 139 19.22 -2.00 -2.62
CA HIS A 139 19.38 -0.60 -2.20
C HIS A 139 18.44 -0.17 -1.06
N ARG A 140 17.93 -1.13 -0.26
CA ARG A 140 16.92 -0.90 0.79
C ARG A 140 17.27 0.28 1.69
N ASP A 141 18.47 0.23 2.28
CA ASP A 141 18.88 1.18 3.29
C ASP A 141 19.09 2.57 2.68
N THR A 142 19.65 2.65 1.48
CA THR A 142 19.84 3.92 0.75
C THR A 142 18.51 4.56 0.38
N VAL A 143 17.54 3.78 -0.12
CA VAL A 143 16.20 4.30 -0.46
C VAL A 143 15.49 4.81 0.80
N LEU A 144 15.55 4.02 1.88
CA LEU A 144 14.91 4.39 3.14
C LEU A 144 15.58 5.60 3.79
N GLU A 145 16.91 5.66 3.82
CA GLU A 145 17.67 6.78 4.38
C GLU A 145 17.38 8.07 3.61
N ALA A 146 17.39 8.03 2.27
CA ALA A 146 17.02 9.18 1.46
C ALA A 146 15.61 9.71 1.84
N PHE A 147 14.65 8.81 2.07
CA PHE A 147 13.29 9.21 2.46
C PHE A 147 13.27 9.82 3.87
N LEU A 148 13.92 9.18 4.82
CA LEU A 148 13.96 9.64 6.20
C LEU A 148 14.74 10.94 6.39
N GLU A 149 15.68 11.27 5.51
CA GLU A 149 16.39 12.55 5.52
C GLU A 149 15.48 13.73 5.18
N VAL A 150 14.55 13.55 4.24
CA VAL A 150 13.69 14.64 3.73
C VAL A 150 12.36 14.78 4.47
N ILE A 151 12.02 13.80 5.30
CA ILE A 151 10.83 13.84 6.15
C ILE A 151 11.23 14.17 7.59
N ASP A 152 10.43 15.01 8.23
CA ASP A 152 10.60 15.53 9.59
C ASP A 152 10.28 14.48 10.69
N PHE A 153 10.83 13.27 10.58
CA PHE A 153 10.89 12.32 11.68
C PHE A 153 11.99 12.71 12.68
N SER A 154 11.77 12.44 13.97
CA SER A 154 12.83 12.58 14.98
C SER A 154 13.96 11.56 14.74
N PRO A 155 15.19 11.80 15.25
CA PRO A 155 16.28 10.82 15.15
C PRO A 155 15.90 9.42 15.68
N GLU A 156 15.14 9.37 16.78
CA GLU A 156 14.64 8.13 17.38
C GLU A 156 13.62 7.42 16.48
N GLU A 157 12.69 8.18 15.88
CA GLU A 157 11.72 7.63 14.92
C GLU A 157 12.43 7.06 13.69
N LYS A 158 13.42 7.78 13.15
CA LYS A 158 14.22 7.30 12.00
C LYS A 158 14.92 5.98 12.32
N ASP A 159 15.51 5.87 13.52
CA ASP A 159 16.18 4.65 13.94
C ASP A 159 15.20 3.48 14.09
N ILE A 160 14.05 3.69 14.74
CA ILE A 160 13.01 2.68 14.89
C ILE A 160 12.47 2.23 13.53
N ILE A 161 12.23 3.17 12.60
CA ILE A 161 11.75 2.83 11.25
C ILE A 161 12.75 1.94 10.53
N ARG A 162 14.02 2.34 10.51
CA ARG A 162 15.10 1.62 9.82
C ARG A 162 15.34 0.21 10.38
N THR A 163 15.34 0.09 11.70
CA THR A 163 15.76 -1.13 12.39
C THR A 163 14.61 -2.10 12.67
N LYS A 164 13.38 -1.60 12.84
CA LYS A 164 12.26 -2.41 13.35
C LYS A 164 11.01 -2.37 12.49
N LEU A 165 10.66 -1.26 11.85
CA LEU A 165 9.34 -1.12 11.22
C LEU A 165 9.35 -1.37 9.70
N PHE A 166 10.48 -1.16 9.04
CA PHE A 166 10.59 -1.34 7.59
C PHE A 166 10.63 -2.82 7.20
N LYS A 167 9.45 -3.35 6.85
CA LYS A 167 9.18 -4.77 6.55
C LYS A 167 8.22 -4.90 5.37
N TRP A 168 7.95 -6.13 4.97
CA TRP A 168 6.76 -6.42 4.19
C TRP A 168 5.53 -6.46 5.10
N HIS A 169 4.47 -5.75 4.74
CA HIS A 169 3.21 -5.67 5.48
C HIS A 169 2.07 -6.25 4.65
N ARG A 170 1.39 -7.26 5.18
CA ARG A 170 0.29 -7.95 4.51
C ARG A 170 -0.99 -7.11 4.54
N LEU A 171 -1.54 -6.83 3.36
CA LEU A 171 -2.92 -6.41 3.21
C LEU A 171 -3.75 -7.56 2.64
N MET A 172 -4.60 -8.14 3.47
CA MET A 172 -5.69 -8.98 2.98
C MET A 172 -6.82 -8.06 2.53
N PRO A 173 -7.24 -8.06 1.26
CA PRO A 173 -8.38 -7.28 0.80
C PRO A 173 -9.66 -7.84 1.45
N THR A 174 -9.97 -7.31 2.63
CA THR A 174 -11.22 -7.59 3.36
C THR A 174 -12.25 -6.49 3.12
N THR A 175 -11.82 -5.33 2.60
CA THR A 175 -12.67 -4.21 2.18
C THR A 175 -13.47 -4.57 0.94
N ILE A 176 -14.73 -4.13 0.93
CA ILE A 176 -15.71 -4.37 -0.14
C ILE A 176 -15.23 -3.60 -1.38
N SER A 177 -14.93 -4.27 -2.49
CA SER A 177 -14.78 -3.58 -3.78
C SER A 177 -16.16 -3.14 -4.30
N GLU A 178 -16.25 -2.18 -5.23
CA GLU A 178 -17.55 -1.80 -5.84
C GLU A 178 -18.28 -3.00 -6.47
N LEU A 179 -17.53 -4.00 -6.96
CA LEU A 179 -18.06 -5.26 -7.47
C LEU A 179 -18.60 -6.20 -6.38
N ASP A 180 -18.18 -6.01 -5.12
CA ASP A 180 -18.66 -6.75 -3.96
C ASP A 180 -19.82 -6.04 -3.23
N LEU A 181 -20.18 -4.80 -3.62
CA LEU A 181 -21.34 -4.08 -3.07
C LEU A 181 -22.67 -4.71 -3.52
N ASP A 182 -22.68 -5.30 -4.71
CA ASP A 182 -23.87 -5.95 -5.29
C ASP A 182 -24.11 -7.36 -4.73
N GLU A 183 -23.14 -7.95 -4.03
CA GLU A 183 -23.28 -9.27 -3.41
C GLU A 183 -23.65 -9.13 -1.92
N PRO A 184 -24.82 -9.64 -1.48
CA PRO A 184 -25.24 -9.48 -0.10
C PRO A 184 -24.27 -10.20 0.83
N LEU A 185 -23.73 -9.45 1.81
CA LEU A 185 -22.85 -10.00 2.83
C LEU A 185 -23.57 -11.10 3.64
N PRO A 186 -22.83 -12.14 4.08
CA PRO A 186 -23.34 -13.08 5.06
C PRO A 186 -23.87 -12.35 6.31
N VAL A 187 -25.06 -12.74 6.77
CA VAL A 187 -25.81 -12.08 7.86
C VAL A 187 -25.03 -12.08 9.20
N ASP A 188 -24.00 -12.90 9.32
CA ASP A 188 -23.19 -13.12 10.51
C ASP A 188 -21.92 -12.25 10.60
N LYS A 189 -21.62 -11.40 9.61
CA LYS A 189 -20.41 -10.57 9.63
C LYS A 189 -20.74 -9.10 9.88
N CYS A 190 -20.70 -8.69 11.15
CA CYS A 190 -20.57 -7.29 11.56
C CYS A 190 -19.23 -6.74 11.06
N LEU A 191 -19.17 -6.27 9.82
CA LEU A 191 -18.00 -5.56 9.27
C LEU A 191 -18.33 -4.07 9.21
N GLN A 192 -17.55 -3.27 9.94
CA GLN A 192 -17.59 -1.81 9.82
C GLN A 192 -17.30 -1.40 8.37
N TYR A 193 -18.17 -0.55 7.84
CA TYR A 193 -18.05 0.05 6.52
C TYR A 193 -16.89 1.04 6.51
N THR A 194 -15.82 0.71 5.80
CA THR A 194 -14.91 1.73 5.25
C THR A 194 -15.28 1.87 3.79
N GLY A 195 -15.93 2.98 3.45
CA GLY A 195 -16.38 3.25 2.08
C GLY A 195 -15.22 3.28 1.08
N PRO A 196 -15.50 3.14 -0.22
CA PRO A 196 -14.49 3.24 -1.26
C PRO A 196 -13.72 4.56 -1.14
N GLU A 197 -12.41 4.52 -1.40
CA GLU A 197 -11.65 5.75 -1.59
C GLU A 197 -12.29 6.54 -2.74
N PRO A 198 -12.56 7.85 -2.58
CA PRO A 198 -13.06 8.64 -3.67
C PRO A 198 -12.05 8.56 -4.83
N GLN A 199 -12.53 8.09 -5.98
CA GLN A 199 -11.78 8.20 -7.23
C GLN A 199 -11.64 9.70 -7.51
N PHE A 200 -10.44 10.24 -7.38
CA PHE A 200 -10.14 11.56 -7.90
C PHE A 200 -10.09 11.43 -9.42
N GLU A 201 -11.19 11.81 -10.07
CA GLU A 201 -11.19 12.12 -11.51
C GLU A 201 -10.11 13.17 -11.74
N SER A 202 -9.06 12.79 -12.46
CA SER A 202 -8.05 13.73 -12.92
C SER A 202 -8.62 14.49 -14.12
N ASP A 203 -9.41 15.53 -13.85
CA ASP A 203 -9.73 16.52 -14.87
C ASP A 203 -8.48 17.37 -15.13
N SER A 204 -7.65 16.89 -16.04
CA SER A 204 -6.54 17.64 -16.59
C SER A 204 -7.06 18.58 -17.69
N GLU A 205 -7.70 19.67 -17.29
CA GLU A 205 -7.85 20.87 -18.12
C GLU A 205 -6.89 21.94 -17.58
N TYR A 206 -5.60 21.81 -17.93
CA TYR A 206 -4.68 22.93 -17.89
C TYR A 206 -4.81 23.66 -19.23
N GLU A 207 -5.66 24.69 -19.27
CA GLU A 207 -5.64 25.69 -20.33
C GLU A 207 -4.26 26.37 -20.32
N SER A 208 -3.52 26.17 -21.40
CA SER A 208 -2.24 26.83 -21.69
C SER A 208 -2.49 28.30 -22.05
N GLY A 209 -2.62 29.15 -21.03
CA GLY A 209 -2.52 30.60 -21.20
C GLY A 209 -1.06 31.03 -21.30
N SER A 210 -0.59 31.27 -22.52
CA SER A 210 0.69 31.97 -22.77
C SER A 210 0.45 33.15 -23.72
N GLU A 211 0.16 34.32 -23.15
CA GLU A 211 0.33 35.61 -23.81
C GLU A 211 1.44 36.36 -23.08
N TYR A 212 2.68 36.38 -23.60
CA TYR A 212 3.63 37.49 -23.39
C TYR A 212 4.67 37.48 -24.54
N GLU A 213 4.40 38.19 -25.63
CA GLU A 213 5.46 38.75 -26.47
C GLU A 213 5.37 40.26 -26.39
N SER A 214 6.12 40.83 -25.46
CA SER A 214 6.57 42.21 -25.49
C SER A 214 7.99 42.20 -26.01
N ASP A 215 8.19 42.59 -27.26
CA ASP A 215 9.53 42.92 -27.76
C ASP A 215 9.56 44.39 -28.17
N SER A 216 10.57 45.08 -27.64
CA SER A 216 10.83 46.50 -27.80
C SER A 216 12.00 46.65 -28.75
N GLY A 217 11.77 47.25 -29.91
CA GLY A 217 12.77 47.60 -30.91
C GLY A 217 12.18 48.44 -32.02
#